data_AF-A0AAJ1FVP9-F1
#
_entry.id   AF-A0AAJ1FVP9-F1
#
_cell.length_a   1.000
_cell.length_b   1.000
_cell.length_c   1.000
_cell.angle_alpha   90.00
_cell.angle_beta   90.00
_cell.angle_gamma   90.00
#
_symmetry.space_group_name_H-M   'P 1'
#
loop_
_entity.id
_entity.type
_entity.pdbx_description
1 polymer ?
#
loop_
_entity_poly.entity_id
_entity_poly.type
_entity_poly.pdbx_seq_one_letter_code
_entity_poly.pdbx_strand_id
1 'polypeptide(L)'
;MGTPVLILGDSGAGKSYSLRNFNPDYCLLIQCIPKMLPFRHKGTWKVHGKLDDGGKPQRGNVFRTDDWVDIEDKIQRMVLSKNRRVLIIDDFQVVMQHENMLRAYQTGYTKFTEMADHIWRIITAATQLPDDIRVYFLAHTEESDGKIRMKTAGKMLNEKLTPEGYFSIVLRAIKKDGKHVFLIKGDDNDTAKAPPDLFPDQTEMENDLFAVDQAICNFMSEGDI
;
A
#
# COMPACT_ATOMS: atom_id res chain seq x y z
N MET A 1 4.97 -17.53 0.28
CA MET A 1 3.74 -16.71 0.44
C MET A 1 4.07 -15.30 -0.01
N GLY A 2 3.13 -14.62 -0.65
CA GLY A 2 3.31 -13.26 -1.14
C GLY A 2 3.69 -12.30 -0.02
N THR A 3 4.33 -11.21 -0.39
CA THR A 3 4.95 -10.29 0.56
C THR A 3 4.16 -9.00 0.63
N PRO A 4 3.18 -8.87 1.53
CA PRO A 4 2.52 -7.61 1.78
C PRO A 4 3.43 -6.69 2.61
N VAL A 5 3.49 -5.43 2.23
CA VAL A 5 4.25 -4.37 2.91
C VAL A 5 3.36 -3.17 3.14
N LEU A 6 3.32 -2.65 4.36
CA LEU A 6 2.52 -1.47 4.71
C LEU A 6 3.43 -0.24 4.82
N ILE A 7 3.11 0.81 4.07
CA ILE A 7 3.79 2.11 4.13
C ILE A 7 2.82 3.11 4.73
N LEU A 8 3.05 3.46 6.00
CA LEU A 8 2.27 4.42 6.76
C LEU A 8 2.81 5.84 6.61
N GLY A 9 1.98 6.84 6.88
CA GLY A 9 2.44 8.22 7.07
C GLY A 9 1.36 9.24 6.76
N ASP A 10 1.53 10.47 7.26
CA ASP A 10 0.53 11.52 7.09
C ASP A 10 0.37 11.98 5.63
N SER A 11 -0.68 12.76 5.41
CA SER A 11 -0.83 13.49 4.15
C SER A 11 0.40 14.37 3.91
N GLY A 12 0.95 14.28 2.69
CA GLY A 12 2.15 15.02 2.33
C GLY A 12 3.45 14.49 2.93
N ALA A 13 3.47 13.34 3.62
CA ALA A 13 4.69 12.72 4.14
C ALA A 13 5.60 12.07 3.08
N GLY A 14 5.16 12.06 1.81
CA GLY A 14 5.97 11.57 0.69
C GLY A 14 5.72 10.11 0.30
N LYS A 15 4.61 9.50 0.74
CA LYS A 15 4.21 8.12 0.37
C LYS A 15 4.17 7.92 -1.15
N SER A 16 3.33 8.65 -1.88
CA SER A 16 3.29 8.54 -3.35
C SER A 16 4.58 9.02 -4.03
N TYR A 17 5.33 9.97 -3.43
CA TYR A 17 6.63 10.42 -3.96
C TYR A 17 7.70 9.31 -3.90
N SER A 18 7.53 8.33 -3.01
CA SER A 18 8.45 7.21 -2.91
C SER A 18 8.50 6.31 -4.14
N LEU A 19 7.50 6.42 -5.02
CA LEU A 19 7.40 5.62 -6.24
C LEU A 19 8.29 6.10 -7.38
N ARG A 20 9.01 7.22 -7.21
CA ARG A 20 9.74 7.94 -8.27
C ARG A 20 10.78 7.10 -9.02
N ASN A 21 11.35 6.09 -8.39
CA ASN A 21 12.41 5.25 -8.95
C ASN A 21 11.93 3.86 -9.40
N PHE A 22 10.64 3.53 -9.21
CA PHE A 22 10.10 2.28 -9.74
C PHE A 22 10.09 2.27 -11.27
N ASN A 23 10.46 1.13 -11.83
CA ASN A 23 10.24 0.86 -13.24
C ASN A 23 8.80 0.35 -13.48
N PRO A 24 7.94 1.12 -14.17
CA PRO A 24 6.53 0.77 -14.35
C PRO A 24 6.26 -0.41 -15.29
N ASP A 25 7.30 -0.99 -15.91
CA ASP A 25 7.20 -2.22 -16.70
C ASP A 25 7.11 -3.47 -15.82
N TYR A 26 7.69 -3.42 -14.61
CA TYR A 26 7.74 -4.53 -13.64
C TYR A 26 6.73 -4.39 -12.50
N CYS A 27 5.96 -3.31 -12.46
CA CYS A 27 4.95 -3.09 -11.44
C CYS A 27 3.60 -2.61 -11.99
N LEU A 28 2.59 -2.68 -11.13
CA LEU A 28 1.27 -2.09 -11.31
C LEU A 28 0.99 -1.12 -10.17
N LEU A 29 0.22 -0.08 -10.46
CA LEU A 29 -0.31 0.85 -9.47
C LEU A 29 -1.84 0.83 -9.50
N ILE A 30 -2.45 0.67 -8.34
CA ILE A 30 -3.85 0.97 -8.08
C ILE A 30 -3.89 2.31 -7.35
N GLN A 31 -4.49 3.31 -8.00
CA GLN A 31 -4.79 4.60 -7.41
C GLN A 31 -6.22 4.60 -6.84
N CYS A 32 -6.36 4.50 -5.52
CA CYS A 32 -7.65 4.61 -4.84
C CYS A 32 -8.20 6.04 -4.90
N ILE A 33 -7.34 7.05 -5.01
CA ILE A 33 -7.75 8.41 -5.36
C ILE A 33 -7.03 8.82 -6.65
N PRO A 34 -7.75 9.34 -7.68
CA PRO A 34 -7.18 9.70 -8.97
C PRO A 34 -6.38 11.02 -8.93
N LYS A 35 -5.30 11.05 -8.14
CA LYS A 35 -4.39 12.21 -8.02
C LYS A 35 -3.24 12.12 -9.04
N MET A 36 -2.64 13.27 -9.34
CA MET A 36 -1.39 13.33 -10.08
C MET A 36 -0.25 12.72 -9.25
N LEU A 37 0.65 11.95 -9.89
CA LEU A 37 1.86 11.47 -9.24
C LEU A 37 2.81 12.65 -8.97
N PRO A 38 3.35 12.80 -7.74
CA PRO A 38 4.13 13.97 -7.35
C PRO A 38 5.59 13.93 -7.83
N PHE A 39 5.85 13.33 -8.98
CA PHE A 39 7.19 13.21 -9.57
C PHE A 39 7.11 13.11 -11.10
N ARG A 40 8.20 13.49 -11.78
CA ARG A 40 8.27 13.43 -13.24
C ARG A 40 8.49 12.00 -13.68
N HIS A 41 7.60 11.49 -14.52
CA HIS A 41 7.68 10.10 -14.99
C HIS A 41 7.71 9.95 -16.52
N LYS A 42 7.83 11.05 -17.27
CA LYS A 42 7.99 11.03 -18.75
C LYS A 42 6.96 10.13 -19.48
N GLY A 43 5.76 9.96 -18.94
CA GLY A 43 4.70 9.14 -19.52
C GLY A 43 4.80 7.63 -19.31
N THR A 44 5.67 7.13 -18.42
CA THR A 44 5.81 5.69 -18.13
C THR A 44 4.68 5.13 -17.27
N TRP A 45 4.12 5.94 -16.35
CA TRP A 45 2.85 5.65 -15.66
C TRP A 45 1.66 6.10 -16.53
N LYS A 46 0.91 5.13 -17.06
CA LYS A 46 -0.22 5.30 -17.97
C LYS A 46 -1.48 4.76 -17.34
N VAL A 47 -2.52 5.59 -17.28
CA VAL A 47 -3.85 5.18 -16.80
C VAL A 47 -4.46 4.14 -17.74
N HIS A 48 -4.81 2.99 -17.19
CA HIS A 48 -5.49 1.92 -17.88
C HIS A 48 -6.93 2.33 -18.22
N GLY A 49 -7.37 2.02 -19.44
CA GLY A 49 -8.70 2.38 -19.92
C GLY A 49 -8.83 3.85 -20.36
N LYS A 50 -7.78 4.68 -20.23
CA LYS A 50 -7.80 6.05 -20.76
C LYS A 50 -8.03 5.99 -22.27
N LEU A 51 -9.01 6.75 -22.77
CA LEU A 51 -9.29 6.82 -24.21
C LEU A 51 -8.19 7.60 -24.93
N ASP A 52 -7.81 7.14 -26.12
CA ASP A 52 -7.05 7.95 -27.08
C ASP A 52 -7.96 8.94 -27.82
N ASP A 53 -7.37 9.75 -28.71
CA ASP A 53 -8.11 10.75 -29.50
C ASP A 53 -9.19 10.13 -30.41
N GLY A 54 -9.07 8.83 -30.70
CA GLY A 54 -10.07 8.05 -31.45
C GLY A 54 -11.13 7.37 -30.58
N GLY A 55 -11.13 7.62 -29.26
CA GLY A 55 -12.09 7.02 -28.33
C GLY A 55 -11.78 5.57 -27.95
N LYS A 56 -10.60 5.04 -28.27
CA LYS A 56 -10.22 3.65 -27.96
C LYS A 56 -9.52 3.57 -26.59
N PRO A 57 -9.97 2.67 -25.70
CA PRO A 57 -9.32 2.48 -24.39
C PRO A 57 -7.90 1.95 -24.54
N GLN A 58 -6.96 2.62 -23.90
CA GLN A 58 -5.54 2.25 -23.92
C GLN A 58 -5.19 1.32 -22.75
N ARG A 59 -4.28 0.39 -23.02
CA ARG A 59 -3.68 -0.43 -21.96
C ARG A 59 -2.71 0.41 -21.15
N GLY A 60 -2.95 0.47 -19.85
CA GLY A 60 -2.08 1.14 -18.89
C GLY A 60 -1.56 0.20 -17.80
N ASN A 61 -0.77 0.77 -16.90
CA ASN A 61 -0.21 0.18 -15.69
C ASN A 61 -0.67 0.89 -14.40
N VAL A 62 -1.50 1.93 -14.53
CA VAL A 62 -2.20 2.58 -13.43
C VAL A 62 -3.69 2.30 -13.52
N PHE A 63 -4.24 1.55 -12.58
CA PHE A 63 -5.67 1.36 -12.40
C PHE A 63 -6.21 2.38 -11.42
N ARG A 64 -7.44 2.87 -11.62
CA ARG A 64 -8.09 3.83 -10.72
C ARG A 64 -9.37 3.22 -10.20
N THR A 65 -9.35 2.82 -8.94
CA THR A 65 -10.47 2.14 -8.28
C THR A 65 -10.26 2.17 -6.78
N ASP A 66 -11.33 2.38 -6.04
CA ASP A 66 -11.45 2.28 -4.58
C ASP A 66 -12.45 1.17 -4.19
N ASP A 67 -12.96 0.43 -5.17
CA ASP A 67 -13.87 -0.70 -4.95
C ASP A 67 -13.08 -1.92 -4.47
N TRP A 68 -13.46 -2.47 -3.32
CA TRP A 68 -12.70 -3.54 -2.68
C TRP A 68 -12.69 -4.84 -3.50
N VAL A 69 -13.78 -5.14 -4.23
CA VAL A 69 -13.89 -6.34 -5.08
C VAL A 69 -12.93 -6.22 -6.26
N ASP A 70 -12.90 -5.05 -6.90
CA ASP A 70 -12.05 -4.77 -8.05
C ASP A 70 -10.55 -4.74 -7.68
N ILE A 71 -10.22 -4.36 -6.44
CA ILE A 71 -8.87 -4.42 -5.88
C ILE A 71 -8.48 -5.86 -5.56
N GLU A 72 -9.34 -6.62 -4.87
CA GLU A 72 -9.10 -8.04 -4.54
C GLU A 72 -8.84 -8.86 -5.81
N ASP A 73 -9.68 -8.69 -6.84
CA ASP A 73 -9.53 -9.36 -8.15
C ASP A 73 -8.18 -9.00 -8.81
N LYS A 74 -7.74 -7.74 -8.75
CA LYS A 74 -6.43 -7.33 -9.31
C LYS A 74 -5.26 -7.94 -8.56
N ILE A 75 -5.33 -8.03 -7.24
CA ILE A 75 -4.32 -8.70 -6.42
C ILE A 75 -4.22 -10.17 -6.86
N GLN A 76 -5.33 -10.88 -6.89
CA GLN A 76 -5.37 -12.29 -7.28
C GLN A 76 -4.86 -12.52 -8.71
N ARG A 77 -5.15 -11.61 -9.64
CA ARG A 77 -4.68 -11.69 -11.04
C ARG A 77 -3.20 -11.38 -11.23
N MET A 78 -2.47 -10.94 -10.22
CA MET A 78 -1.02 -10.72 -10.33
C MET A 78 -0.27 -11.97 -10.81
N VAL A 79 -0.76 -13.16 -10.44
CA VAL A 79 -0.20 -14.46 -10.85
C VAL A 79 -0.22 -14.70 -12.36
N LEU A 80 -1.11 -14.00 -13.09
CA LEU A 80 -1.22 -14.13 -14.55
C LEU A 80 -0.10 -13.39 -15.29
N SER A 81 0.53 -12.42 -14.64
CA SER A 81 1.67 -11.71 -15.20
C SER A 81 2.91 -12.57 -15.07
N LYS A 82 3.83 -12.51 -16.04
CA LYS A 82 5.18 -13.11 -15.92
C LYS A 82 6.24 -12.10 -15.48
N ASN A 83 6.03 -10.82 -15.75
CA ASN A 83 7.05 -9.79 -15.56
C ASN A 83 6.69 -8.80 -14.44
N ARG A 84 5.40 -8.69 -14.10
CA ARG A 84 4.94 -7.77 -13.05
C ARG A 84 4.84 -8.54 -11.75
N ARG A 85 5.76 -8.24 -10.84
CA ARG A 85 5.92 -8.89 -9.53
C ARG A 85 5.68 -7.95 -8.38
N VAL A 86 5.36 -6.70 -8.69
CA VAL A 86 5.07 -5.66 -7.69
C VAL A 86 3.71 -5.04 -8.00
N LEU A 87 2.84 -4.99 -6.99
CA LEU A 87 1.59 -4.23 -7.01
C LEU A 87 1.64 -3.17 -5.92
N ILE A 88 1.29 -1.94 -6.25
CA ILE A 88 1.22 -0.81 -5.31
C ILE A 88 -0.23 -0.35 -5.22
N ILE A 89 -0.73 -0.11 -4.01
CA ILE A 89 -2.10 0.37 -3.73
C ILE A 89 -2.00 1.70 -2.96
N ASP A 90 -2.41 2.79 -3.59
CA ASP A 90 -2.20 4.18 -3.11
C ASP A 90 -3.45 5.06 -3.32
N ASP A 91 -4.14 5.60 -2.33
CA ASP A 91 -4.01 5.50 -0.88
C ASP A 91 -4.94 4.38 -0.34
N PHE A 92 -4.43 3.28 0.22
CA PHE A 92 -5.19 2.08 0.60
C PHE A 92 -6.33 2.33 1.59
N GLN A 93 -6.13 3.16 2.63
CA GLN A 93 -7.16 3.43 3.63
C GLN A 93 -8.44 4.06 3.05
N VAL A 94 -8.36 4.59 1.84
CA VAL A 94 -9.49 5.23 1.17
C VAL A 94 -10.59 4.23 0.83
N VAL A 95 -10.23 2.97 0.57
CA VAL A 95 -11.19 1.89 0.26
C VAL A 95 -12.26 1.82 1.35
N MET A 96 -11.86 1.72 2.62
CA MET A 96 -12.80 1.71 3.75
C MET A 96 -13.48 3.07 3.99
N GLN A 97 -12.78 4.18 3.75
CA GLN A 97 -13.34 5.51 4.01
C GLN A 97 -14.46 5.83 3.02
N HIS A 98 -14.24 5.55 1.74
CA HIS A 98 -15.23 5.76 0.69
C HIS A 98 -16.40 4.78 0.83
N GLU A 99 -16.16 3.50 1.15
CA GLU A 99 -17.25 2.58 1.47
C GLU A 99 -18.11 3.10 2.63
N ASN A 100 -17.49 3.59 3.70
CA ASN A 100 -18.21 4.15 4.84
C ASN A 100 -19.07 5.36 4.44
N MET A 101 -18.57 6.23 3.54
CA MET A 101 -19.29 7.40 3.03
C MET A 101 -20.43 7.03 2.08
N LEU A 102 -20.22 6.07 1.18
CA LEU A 102 -21.27 5.54 0.29
C LEU A 102 -22.44 4.96 1.09
N ARG A 103 -22.13 4.39 2.26
CA ARG A 103 -23.10 3.78 3.17
C ARG A 103 -23.44 4.69 4.35
N ALA A 104 -23.28 6.01 4.24
CA ALA A 104 -23.39 6.95 5.38
C ALA A 104 -24.72 6.87 6.14
N TYR A 105 -25.82 6.57 5.44
CA TYR A 105 -27.15 6.46 6.03
C TYR A 105 -27.49 5.06 6.56
N GLN A 106 -26.64 4.06 6.33
CA GLN A 106 -26.84 2.72 6.88
C GLN A 106 -26.46 2.71 8.36
N THR A 107 -27.41 2.30 9.19
CA THR A 107 -27.26 2.23 10.65
C THR A 107 -26.91 0.80 11.09
N GLY A 108 -26.39 0.67 12.32
CA GLY A 108 -26.07 -0.62 12.94
C GLY A 108 -24.60 -1.05 12.79
N TYR A 109 -24.21 -2.02 13.62
CA TYR A 109 -22.82 -2.47 13.73
C TYR A 109 -22.34 -3.37 12.59
N THR A 110 -23.26 -4.07 11.91
CA THR A 110 -22.95 -4.99 10.81
C THR A 110 -22.18 -4.30 9.69
N LYS A 111 -22.50 -3.04 9.40
CA LYS A 111 -21.78 -2.20 8.43
C LYS A 111 -20.27 -2.18 8.68
N PHE A 112 -19.84 -1.97 9.93
CA PHE A 112 -18.43 -1.93 10.29
C PHE A 112 -17.78 -3.32 10.25
N THR A 113 -18.54 -4.37 10.52
CA THR A 113 -18.03 -5.75 10.42
C THR A 113 -17.80 -6.14 8.96
N GLU A 114 -18.71 -5.79 8.06
CA GLU A 114 -18.55 -5.99 6.61
C GLU A 114 -17.35 -5.19 6.06
N MET A 115 -17.23 -3.90 6.41
CA MET A 115 -16.07 -3.10 6.00
C MET A 115 -14.75 -3.70 6.51
N ALA A 116 -14.73 -4.26 7.73
CA ALA A 116 -13.56 -4.92 8.27
C ALA A 116 -13.23 -6.21 7.50
N ASP A 117 -14.26 -7.00 7.14
CA ASP A 117 -14.11 -8.18 6.28
C ASP A 117 -13.53 -7.82 4.91
N HIS A 118 -14.03 -6.79 4.25
CA HIS A 118 -13.54 -6.37 2.93
C HIS A 118 -12.04 -6.01 2.96
N ILE A 119 -11.60 -5.24 3.96
CA ILE A 119 -10.18 -4.87 4.12
C ILE A 119 -9.34 -6.09 4.48
N TRP A 120 -9.85 -6.96 5.36
CA TRP A 120 -9.19 -8.22 5.70
C TRP A 120 -8.99 -9.11 4.47
N ARG A 121 -10.00 -9.21 3.59
CA ARG A 121 -9.93 -9.98 2.34
C ARG A 121 -8.89 -9.43 1.37
N ILE A 122 -8.81 -8.11 1.20
CA ILE A 122 -7.76 -7.51 0.35
C ILE A 122 -6.36 -7.87 0.88
N ILE A 123 -6.12 -7.69 2.19
CA ILE A 123 -4.82 -7.99 2.80
C ILE A 123 -4.49 -9.48 2.68
N THR A 124 -5.48 -10.34 2.94
CA THR A 124 -5.33 -11.80 2.85
C THR A 124 -5.09 -12.27 1.42
N ALA A 125 -5.71 -11.64 0.42
CA ALA A 125 -5.44 -11.96 -0.98
C ALA A 125 -3.96 -11.74 -1.33
N ALA A 126 -3.30 -10.72 -0.74
CA ALA A 126 -1.88 -10.47 -0.95
C ALA A 126 -0.97 -11.52 -0.30
N THR A 127 -1.33 -12.04 0.87
CA THR A 127 -0.55 -13.10 1.55
C THR A 127 -0.63 -14.46 0.83
N GLN A 128 -1.73 -14.70 0.12
CA GLN A 128 -1.99 -15.93 -0.63
C GLN A 128 -1.28 -16.00 -1.99
N LEU A 129 -0.61 -14.92 -2.41
CA LEU A 129 0.16 -14.92 -3.65
C LEU A 129 1.43 -15.78 -3.54
N PRO A 130 2.09 -16.10 -4.68
CA PRO A 130 3.45 -16.62 -4.68
C PRO A 130 4.44 -15.66 -3.99
N ASP A 131 5.51 -16.22 -3.43
CA ASP A 131 6.57 -15.48 -2.71
C ASP A 131 7.30 -14.44 -3.55
N ASP A 132 7.41 -14.68 -4.86
CA ASP A 132 8.00 -13.73 -5.80
C ASP A 132 7.15 -12.47 -6.04
N ILE A 133 5.93 -12.39 -5.50
CA ILE A 133 5.03 -11.23 -5.63
C ILE A 133 4.99 -10.39 -4.35
N ARG A 134 5.25 -9.08 -4.50
CA ARG A 134 5.17 -8.07 -3.44
C ARG A 134 3.98 -7.15 -3.66
N VAL A 135 3.26 -6.85 -2.58
CA VAL A 135 2.10 -5.94 -2.59
C VAL A 135 2.31 -4.83 -1.57
N TYR A 136 2.46 -3.60 -2.04
CA TYR A 136 2.66 -2.41 -1.22
C TYR A 136 1.34 -1.71 -0.97
N PHE A 137 1.01 -1.50 0.30
CA PHE A 137 -0.16 -0.77 0.76
C PHE A 137 0.29 0.58 1.31
N LEU A 138 -0.02 1.68 0.62
CA LEU A 138 0.30 3.03 1.09
C LEU A 138 -0.90 3.56 1.84
N ALA A 139 -0.77 3.81 3.14
CA ALA A 139 -1.89 4.22 3.97
C ALA A 139 -1.59 5.44 4.84
N HIS A 140 -2.62 6.23 5.13
CA HIS A 140 -2.52 7.34 6.07
C HIS A 140 -2.44 6.84 7.51
N THR A 141 -1.74 7.58 8.35
CA THR A 141 -1.73 7.39 9.80
C THR A 141 -2.86 8.14 10.49
N GLU A 142 -3.23 7.66 11.67
CA GLU A 142 -3.93 8.41 12.71
C GLU A 142 -3.25 8.14 14.06
N GLU A 143 -3.37 9.09 14.98
CA GLU A 143 -2.94 8.92 16.36
C GLU A 143 -4.15 8.59 17.23
N SER A 144 -4.06 7.52 18.00
CA SER A 144 -5.06 7.13 18.99
C SER A 144 -4.34 6.72 20.27
N ASP A 145 -4.68 7.36 21.38
CA ASP A 145 -4.12 7.08 22.72
C ASP A 145 -2.57 7.10 22.73
N GLY A 146 -1.98 8.07 22.03
CA GLY A 146 -0.53 8.24 21.91
C GLY A 146 0.16 7.22 20.99
N LYS A 147 -0.59 6.33 20.33
CA LYS A 147 -0.04 5.34 19.38
C LYS A 147 -0.37 5.71 17.93
N ILE A 148 0.65 5.63 17.08
CA ILE A 148 0.53 5.84 15.64
C ILE A 148 0.09 4.54 14.99
N ARG A 149 -1.05 4.58 14.31
CA ARG A 149 -1.66 3.45 13.60
C ARG A 149 -2.16 3.86 12.23
N MET A 150 -2.52 2.90 11.40
CA MET A 150 -3.22 3.13 10.14
C MET A 150 -4.58 3.78 10.42
N LYS A 151 -4.89 4.82 9.67
CA LYS A 151 -6.17 5.52 9.73
C LYS A 151 -7.30 4.61 9.27
N THR A 152 -8.37 4.52 10.06
CA THR A 152 -9.55 3.75 9.68
C THR A 152 -10.85 4.58 9.66
N ALA A 153 -11.96 3.97 9.26
CA ALA A 153 -13.28 4.58 9.25
C ALA A 153 -13.98 4.51 10.63
N GLY A 154 -13.29 4.97 11.69
CA GLY A 154 -13.84 5.16 13.03
C GLY A 154 -13.55 4.04 14.04
N LYS A 155 -13.81 4.33 15.33
CA LYS A 155 -13.44 3.48 16.46
C LYS A 155 -13.98 2.04 16.38
N MET A 156 -15.20 1.86 15.88
CA MET A 156 -15.78 0.52 15.74
C MET A 156 -14.99 -0.38 14.79
N LEU A 157 -14.42 0.19 13.72
CA LEU A 157 -13.58 -0.59 12.80
C LEU A 157 -12.26 -0.97 13.47
N ASN A 158 -11.68 -0.02 14.23
CA ASN A 158 -10.45 -0.22 14.99
C ASN A 158 -10.54 -1.38 15.99
N GLU A 159 -11.73 -1.68 16.51
CA GLU A 159 -11.99 -2.83 17.40
C GLU A 159 -12.09 -4.17 16.65
N LYS A 160 -12.43 -4.14 15.35
CA LYS A 160 -12.62 -5.36 14.53
C LYS A 160 -11.35 -5.76 13.81
N LEU A 161 -10.52 -4.80 13.43
CA LEU A 161 -9.35 -5.05 12.61
C LEU A 161 -8.17 -4.17 13.05
N THR A 162 -7.01 -4.80 13.19
CA THR A 162 -5.70 -4.14 13.32
C THR A 162 -4.87 -4.51 12.09
N PRO A 163 -4.95 -3.74 10.98
CA PRO A 163 -4.32 -4.07 9.71
C PRO A 163 -2.82 -4.36 9.81
N GLU A 164 -2.09 -3.60 10.62
CA GLU A 164 -0.65 -3.72 10.85
C GLU A 164 -0.24 -5.09 11.40
N GLY A 165 -1.17 -5.79 12.06
CA GLY A 165 -0.96 -7.15 12.57
C GLY A 165 -0.72 -8.19 11.46
N TYR A 166 -1.13 -7.90 10.22
CA TYR A 166 -1.02 -8.80 9.08
C TYR A 166 0.25 -8.60 8.23
N PHE A 167 1.06 -7.60 8.59
CA PHE A 167 2.28 -7.25 7.86
C PHE A 167 3.52 -7.59 8.69
N SER A 168 4.52 -8.24 8.09
CA SER A 168 5.84 -8.38 8.71
C SER A 168 6.70 -7.12 8.54
N ILE A 169 6.36 -6.29 7.55
CA ILE A 169 7.07 -5.05 7.23
C ILE A 169 6.05 -3.90 7.22
N VAL A 170 6.24 -2.96 8.14
CA VAL A 170 5.51 -1.70 8.25
C VAL A 170 6.56 -0.59 8.33
N LEU A 171 6.60 0.32 7.35
CA LEU A 171 7.50 1.48 7.37
C LEU A 171 6.69 2.76 7.51
N ARG A 172 7.24 3.79 8.16
CA ARG A 172 6.55 5.09 8.30
C ARG A 172 7.26 6.17 7.50
N ALA A 173 6.60 6.70 6.48
CA ALA A 173 7.00 7.91 5.78
C ALA A 173 6.82 9.13 6.69
N ILE A 174 7.89 9.89 6.91
CA ILE A 174 7.88 11.14 7.67
C ILE A 174 8.63 12.24 6.93
N LYS A 175 8.44 13.48 7.39
CA LYS A 175 9.34 14.60 7.07
C LYS A 175 10.33 14.76 8.22
N LYS A 176 11.62 14.75 7.91
CA LYS A 176 12.71 14.97 8.86
C LYS A 176 13.74 15.89 8.21
N ASP A 177 14.06 17.00 8.85
CA ASP A 177 15.06 17.98 8.39
C ASP A 177 14.87 18.41 6.92
N GLY A 178 13.62 18.67 6.54
CA GLY A 178 13.25 19.07 5.18
C GLY A 178 13.31 17.96 4.12
N LYS A 179 13.63 16.73 4.51
CA LYS A 179 13.67 15.55 3.65
C LYS A 179 12.51 14.60 3.96
N HIS A 180 12.17 13.77 2.97
CA HIS A 180 11.27 12.64 3.17
C HIS A 180 12.09 11.38 3.45
N VAL A 181 11.77 10.69 4.54
CA VAL A 181 12.45 9.46 4.95
C VAL A 181 11.43 8.40 5.34
N PHE A 182 11.81 7.12 5.24
CA PHE A 182 11.11 6.02 5.87
C PHE A 182 11.76 5.71 7.20
N LEU A 183 10.98 5.72 8.28
CA LEU A 183 11.35 5.09 9.52
C LEU A 183 11.14 3.59 9.41
N ILE A 184 12.19 2.84 9.75
CA ILE A 184 12.25 1.38 9.69
C ILE A 184 11.92 0.77 11.05
N LYS A 185 12.45 1.39 12.11
CA LYS A 185 12.23 0.97 13.50
C LYS A 185 11.46 2.08 14.20
N GLY A 186 10.25 1.76 14.64
CA GLY A 186 9.44 2.61 15.51
C GLY A 186 9.94 2.59 16.96
N ASP A 187 9.47 3.54 17.76
CA ASP A 187 9.51 3.44 19.22
C ASP A 187 8.28 2.65 19.74
N ASP A 188 8.10 2.54 21.05
CA ASP A 188 6.98 1.80 21.67
C ASP A 188 5.57 2.33 21.29
N ASN A 189 5.51 3.50 20.64
CA ASN A 189 4.28 4.18 20.24
C ASN A 189 4.06 4.15 18.71
N ASP A 190 4.91 3.46 17.96
CA ASP A 190 4.87 3.38 16.50
C ASP A 190 4.68 1.92 16.06
N THR A 191 3.91 1.73 14.99
CA THR A 191 3.65 0.41 14.40
C THR A 191 4.72 0.00 13.38
N ALA A 192 5.68 0.88 13.10
CA ALA A 192 6.80 0.61 12.21
C ALA A 192 7.65 -0.59 12.71
N LYS A 193 7.81 -1.58 11.84
CA LYS A 193 8.53 -2.82 12.08
C LYS A 193 9.11 -3.37 10.79
N ALA A 194 10.25 -4.02 10.90
CA ALA A 194 10.84 -4.83 9.84
C ALA A 194 11.67 -5.95 10.48
N PRO A 195 11.93 -7.06 9.78
CA PRO A 195 12.92 -8.05 10.23
C PRO A 195 14.26 -7.36 10.55
N PRO A 196 14.91 -7.67 11.69
CA PRO A 196 16.16 -7.02 12.08
C PRO A 196 17.26 -7.09 11.00
N ASP A 197 17.32 -8.22 10.29
CA ASP A 197 18.34 -8.50 9.27
C ASP A 197 17.99 -7.93 7.89
N LEU A 198 16.76 -7.44 7.68
CA LEU A 198 16.37 -6.78 6.42
C LEU A 198 17.04 -5.41 6.27
N PHE A 199 17.25 -4.72 7.38
CA PHE A 199 17.88 -3.39 7.44
C PHE A 199 18.85 -3.33 8.64
N PRO A 200 20.00 -4.04 8.55
CA PRO A 200 20.95 -4.11 9.65
C PRO A 200 21.45 -2.70 9.99
N ASP A 201 21.45 -2.37 11.28
CA ASP A 201 21.91 -1.10 11.85
C ASP A 201 21.23 0.18 11.34
N GLN A 202 20.12 0.07 10.59
CA GLN A 202 19.35 1.21 10.13
C GLN A 202 18.09 1.41 10.98
N THR A 203 17.82 2.66 11.33
CA THR A 203 16.56 3.11 11.96
C THR A 203 15.69 3.89 10.98
N GLU A 204 16.30 4.47 9.94
CA GLU A 204 15.64 5.20 8.88
C GLU A 204 16.42 5.08 7.55
N MET A 205 15.73 5.34 6.44
CA MET A 205 16.30 5.39 5.10
C MET A 205 15.63 6.47 4.24
N GLU A 206 16.21 6.82 3.10
CA GLU A 206 15.55 7.67 2.11
C GLU A 206 14.19 7.07 1.73
N ASN A 207 13.17 7.89 1.51
CA ASN A 207 11.83 7.41 1.14
C ASN A 207 11.77 6.88 -0.30
N ASP A 208 12.65 5.96 -0.68
CA ASP A 208 12.65 5.28 -1.97
C ASP A 208 12.08 3.88 -1.82
N LEU A 209 10.85 3.68 -2.33
CA LEU A 209 10.19 2.40 -2.19
C LEU A 209 10.79 1.34 -3.16
N PHE A 210 11.49 1.77 -4.22
CA PHE A 210 12.24 0.83 -5.05
C PHE A 210 13.47 0.28 -4.31
N ALA A 211 14.17 1.10 -3.52
CA ALA A 211 15.27 0.64 -2.68
C ALA A 211 14.79 -0.36 -1.61
N VAL A 212 13.61 -0.12 -1.03
CA VAL A 212 12.94 -1.07 -0.11
C VAL A 212 12.63 -2.40 -0.83
N ASP A 213 12.09 -2.35 -2.05
CA ASP A 213 11.80 -3.55 -2.86
C ASP A 213 13.06 -4.38 -3.13
N GLN A 214 14.17 -3.73 -3.48
CA GLN A 214 15.45 -4.42 -3.68
C GLN A 214 15.96 -5.07 -2.40
N ALA A 215 15.89 -4.37 -1.25
CA ALA A 215 16.28 -4.93 0.04
C ALA A 215 15.47 -6.19 0.39
N ILE A 216 14.15 -6.15 0.17
CA ILE A 216 13.26 -7.30 0.39
C ILE A 216 13.62 -8.47 -0.53
N CYS A 217 13.86 -8.21 -1.82
CA CYS A 217 14.24 -9.26 -2.76
C CYS A 217 15.56 -9.94 -2.37
N ASN A 218 16.55 -9.16 -1.94
CA ASN A 218 17.84 -9.69 -1.50
C ASN A 218 17.67 -10.55 -0.24
N PHE A 219 16.97 -10.02 0.78
CA PHE A 219 16.68 -10.74 2.01
C PHE A 219 15.96 -12.08 1.78
N MET A 220 15.02 -12.12 0.84
CA MET A 220 14.32 -13.35 0.48
C MET A 220 15.20 -14.36 -0.25
N SER A 221 16.13 -13.88 -1.10
CA SER A 221 17.02 -14.74 -1.87
C SER A 221 18.15 -15.34 -1.02
N GLU A 222 18.57 -14.64 0.04
CA GLU A 222 19.63 -15.10 0.96
C GLU A 222 19.13 -16.11 2.01
N GLY A 223 17.81 -16.17 2.23
CA GLY A 223 17.17 -17.10 3.18
C GLY A 223 16.90 -18.51 2.62
N ASP A 224 17.09 -18.73 1.32
CA ASP A 224 16.95 -20.03 0.67
C ASP A 224 18.27 -20.83 0.79
N ILE A 225 18.55 -21.36 1.98
CA ILE A 225 19.59 -22.39 2.23
C ILE A 225 18.91 -23.74 2.51
#